data_AF-A0A7D5I0Y0-F1
#
_entry.id   AF-A0A7D5I0Y0-F1
#
_cell.length_a   1.000
_cell.length_b   1.000
_cell.length_c   1.000
_cell.angle_alpha   90.00
_cell.angle_beta   90.00
_cell.angle_gamma   90.00
#
_symmetry.space_group_name_H-M   'P 1'
#
loop_
_entity.id
_entity.type
_entity.pdbx_description
1 polymer ?
#
loop_
_entity_poly.entity_id
_entity_poly.type
_entity_poly.pdbx_seq_one_letter_code
_entity_poly.pdbx_strand_id
1 'polypeptide(L)'
;MLEEDDLDHMIMAKPSERERVKMEHEFMHKAASHPVRRQLIKKIGAFGSTKDEIQQDTDIDDKLFKYHTEYLMNGDLLNLVNGKYFLTEKGLELLSNIN
;
A
#
# COMPACT_ATOMS: atom_id res chain seq x y z
N MET A 1 14.72 35.89 7.85
CA MET A 1 13.46 35.97 7.10
C MET A 1 13.69 35.08 5.89
N LEU A 2 13.07 33.90 5.84
CA LEU A 2 13.12 33.09 4.61
C LEU A 2 12.18 33.79 3.63
N GLU A 3 12.70 34.20 2.47
CA GLU A 3 11.91 34.79 1.39
C GLU A 3 10.89 33.71 0.93
N GLU A 4 9.65 34.11 0.60
CA GLU A 4 8.58 33.15 0.19
C GLU A 4 9.02 32.24 -0.98
N ASP A 5 9.92 32.73 -1.84
CA ASP A 5 10.47 32.04 -3.01
C ASP A 5 11.36 30.83 -2.64
N ASP A 6 12.13 30.91 -1.55
CA ASP A 6 12.99 29.80 -1.08
C ASP A 6 12.15 28.67 -0.47
N LEU A 7 11.05 29.02 0.22
CA LEU A 7 10.14 28.07 0.84
C LEU A 7 9.35 27.31 -0.23
N ASP A 8 8.86 28.03 -1.25
CA ASP A 8 8.17 27.44 -2.39
C ASP A 8 9.09 26.54 -3.21
N HIS A 9 10.37 26.91 -3.38
CA HIS A 9 11.35 26.07 -4.07
C HIS A 9 11.63 24.76 -3.32
N MET A 10 11.68 24.80 -1.98
CA MET A 10 11.82 23.59 -1.15
C MET A 10 10.58 22.70 -1.18
N ILE A 11 9.37 23.26 -1.27
CA ILE A 11 8.11 22.51 -1.36
C ILE A 11 7.92 21.89 -2.76
N MET A 12 8.39 22.57 -3.81
CA MET A 12 8.33 22.12 -5.21
C MET A 12 9.45 21.14 -5.57
N ALA A 13 10.46 20.97 -4.72
CA ALA A 13 11.59 20.09 -4.98
C ALA A 13 11.13 18.62 -5.01
N LYS A 14 11.24 18.00 -6.19
CA LYS A 14 10.99 16.56 -6.31
C LYS A 14 12.07 15.80 -5.52
N PRO A 15 11.69 14.74 -4.78
CA PRO A 15 12.66 13.92 -4.06
C PRO A 15 13.68 13.34 -5.05
N SER A 16 14.95 13.33 -4.63
CA SER A 16 16.03 12.68 -5.37
C SER A 16 15.76 11.18 -5.51
N GLU A 17 16.45 10.53 -6.46
CA GLU A 17 16.29 9.09 -6.66
C GLU A 17 16.55 8.29 -5.38
N ARG A 18 17.57 8.69 -4.61
CA ARG A 18 17.90 8.07 -3.32
C ARG A 18 16.77 8.22 -2.31
N GLU A 19 16.14 9.38 -2.25
CA GLU A 19 15.02 9.63 -1.33
C GLU A 19 13.78 8.85 -1.76
N ARG A 20 13.51 8.75 -3.07
CA ARG A 20 12.43 7.92 -3.62
C ARG A 20 12.58 6.46 -3.21
N VAL A 21 13.78 5.88 -3.44
CA VAL A 21 14.10 4.49 -3.06
C VAL A 21 13.95 4.28 -1.55
N LYS A 22 14.42 5.23 -0.73
CA LYS A 22 14.27 5.17 0.73
C LYS A 22 12.79 5.19 1.14
N MET A 23 11.99 6.08 0.59
CA MET A 23 10.56 6.17 0.87
C MET A 23 9.82 4.89 0.47
N GLU A 24 10.18 4.30 -0.68
CA GLU A 24 9.64 3.03 -1.14
C GLU A 24 9.95 1.89 -0.15
N HIS A 25 11.22 1.75 0.27
CA HIS A 25 11.58 0.74 1.28
C HIS A 25 10.85 0.95 2.61
N GLU A 26 10.74 2.20 3.09
CA GLU A 26 10.00 2.50 4.32
C GLU A 26 8.51 2.15 4.19
N PHE A 27 7.92 2.43 3.02
CA PHE A 27 6.55 2.08 2.73
C PHE A 27 6.35 0.56 2.74
N MET A 28 7.20 -0.18 2.02
CA MET A 28 7.18 -1.65 1.98
C MET A 28 7.29 -2.25 3.39
N HIS A 29 8.22 -1.74 4.20
CA HIS A 29 8.39 -2.19 5.58
C HIS A 29 7.14 -1.93 6.42
N LYS A 30 6.51 -0.75 6.29
CA LYS A 30 5.24 -0.42 6.97
C LYS A 30 4.09 -1.30 6.49
N ALA A 31 4.01 -1.61 5.19
CA ALA A 31 3.03 -2.52 4.64
C ALA A 31 3.19 -3.93 5.24
N ALA A 32 4.42 -4.45 5.26
CA ALA A 32 4.78 -5.78 5.74
C ALA A 32 4.62 -5.96 7.26
N SER A 33 4.82 -4.91 8.06
CA SER A 33 4.81 -5.01 9.53
C SER A 33 3.41 -4.92 10.16
N HIS A 34 2.39 -4.50 9.41
CA HIS A 34 1.05 -4.28 9.99
C HIS A 34 0.15 -5.51 9.84
N PRO A 35 -0.44 -6.03 10.93
CA PRO A 35 -1.15 -7.31 10.93
C PRO A 35 -2.32 -7.34 9.93
N VAL A 36 -3.15 -6.30 9.91
CA VAL A 36 -4.29 -6.23 8.99
C VAL A 36 -3.86 -6.20 7.53
N ARG A 37 -2.82 -5.43 7.18
CA ARG A 37 -2.31 -5.38 5.81
C ARG A 37 -1.73 -6.72 5.38
N ARG A 38 -0.98 -7.39 6.24
CA ARG A 38 -0.50 -8.76 5.98
C ARG A 38 -1.67 -9.72 5.75
N GLN A 39 -2.71 -9.65 6.57
CA GLN A 39 -3.91 -10.49 6.42
C GLN A 39 -4.60 -10.23 5.07
N LEU A 40 -4.77 -8.97 4.68
CA LEU A 40 -5.33 -8.59 3.38
C LEU A 40 -4.49 -9.12 2.22
N ILE A 41 -3.16 -8.92 2.25
CA ILE A 41 -2.24 -9.43 1.21
C ILE A 41 -2.36 -10.95 1.07
N LYS A 42 -2.40 -11.69 2.19
CA LYS A 42 -2.57 -13.15 2.18
C LYS A 42 -3.93 -13.59 1.62
N LYS A 43 -5.01 -12.89 1.99
CA LYS A 43 -6.38 -13.22 1.55
C LYS A 43 -6.62 -12.92 0.08
N ILE A 44 -6.09 -11.80 -0.42
CA ILE A 44 -6.16 -11.44 -1.83
C ILE A 44 -5.38 -12.46 -2.68
N GLY A 45 -4.16 -12.81 -2.25
CA GLY A 45 -3.34 -13.83 -2.89
C GLY A 45 -3.02 -13.54 -4.37
N ALA A 46 -2.48 -14.54 -5.07
CA ALA A 46 -2.04 -14.38 -6.46
C ALA A 46 -3.19 -14.26 -7.48
N PHE A 47 -4.39 -14.74 -7.14
CA PHE A 47 -5.54 -14.77 -8.05
C PHE A 47 -6.53 -13.62 -7.83
N GLY A 48 -6.24 -12.76 -6.85
CA GLY A 48 -7.12 -11.69 -6.41
C GLY A 48 -8.36 -12.18 -5.67
N SER A 49 -9.05 -11.25 -5.02
CA SER A 49 -10.29 -11.54 -4.28
C SER A 49 -11.20 -10.32 -4.21
N THR A 50 -12.51 -10.55 -4.11
CA THR A 50 -13.52 -9.50 -3.93
C THR A 50 -13.56 -9.05 -2.47
N LYS A 51 -14.15 -7.88 -2.20
CA LYS A 51 -14.34 -7.40 -0.82
C LYS A 51 -15.08 -8.43 0.03
N ASP A 52 -16.19 -8.97 -0.50
CA ASP A 52 -17.04 -9.91 0.23
C ASP A 52 -16.29 -11.19 0.60
N GLU A 53 -15.52 -11.77 -0.33
CA GLU A 53 -14.67 -12.94 -0.07
C GLU A 53 -13.61 -12.65 1.01
N ILE A 54 -12.97 -11.47 0.97
CA ILE A 54 -11.96 -11.09 1.98
C ILE A 54 -12.60 -10.92 3.35
N GLN A 55 -13.77 -10.28 3.44
CA GLN A 55 -14.45 -10.02 4.72
C GLN A 55 -15.18 -11.23 5.30
N GLN A 56 -15.57 -12.22 4.48
CA GLN A 56 -16.13 -13.48 5.01
C GLN A 56 -15.15 -14.21 5.93
N ASP A 57 -13.85 -14.11 5.61
CA ASP A 57 -12.80 -14.80 6.35
C ASP A 57 -12.00 -13.90 7.30
N THR A 58 -12.40 -12.64 7.45
CA THR A 58 -11.68 -11.67 8.27
C THR A 58 -12.65 -10.84 9.10
N ASP A 59 -12.37 -10.63 10.38
CA ASP A 59 -13.14 -9.72 11.26
C ASP A 59 -12.84 -8.23 10.98
N ILE A 60 -12.57 -7.86 9.71
CA ILE A 60 -12.21 -6.51 9.31
C ILE A 60 -13.47 -5.76 8.89
N ASP A 61 -13.84 -4.74 9.66
CA ASP A 61 -14.95 -3.86 9.30
C ASP A 61 -14.68 -3.03 8.02
N ASP A 62 -15.74 -2.47 7.45
CA ASP A 62 -15.69 -1.70 6.21
C ASP A 62 -14.74 -0.50 6.24
N LYS A 63 -14.63 0.18 7.40
CA LYS A 63 -13.79 1.37 7.52
C LYS A 63 -12.32 0.98 7.54
N LEU A 64 -11.97 -0.04 8.32
CA LEU A 64 -10.62 -0.59 8.37
C LEU A 64 -10.21 -1.22 7.04
N PHE A 65 -11.12 -1.96 6.40
CA PHE A 65 -10.89 -2.53 5.07
C PHE A 65 -10.56 -1.44 4.06
N LYS A 66 -11.40 -0.40 3.98
CA LYS A 66 -11.18 0.74 3.08
C LYS A 66 -9.86 1.44 3.37
N TYR A 67 -9.59 1.79 4.62
CA TYR A 67 -8.36 2.47 5.02
C TYR A 67 -7.11 1.68 4.61
N HIS A 68 -7.09 0.38 4.87
CA HIS A 68 -5.93 -0.44 4.57
C HIS A 68 -5.78 -0.76 3.08
N THR A 69 -6.88 -0.96 2.34
CA THR A 69 -6.80 -1.15 0.89
C THR A 69 -6.36 0.14 0.18
N GLU A 70 -6.84 1.32 0.60
CA GLU A 70 -6.36 2.62 0.09
C GLU A 70 -4.88 2.81 0.36
N TYR A 71 -4.40 2.47 1.57
CA TYR A 71 -2.98 2.48 1.87
C TYR A 71 -2.20 1.62 0.87
N LEU A 72 -2.61 0.36 0.67
CA LEU A 72 -1.91 -0.57 -0.23
C LEU A 72 -1.96 -0.12 -1.69
N MET A 73 -3.08 0.44 -2.16
CA MET A 73 -3.20 1.00 -3.51
C MET A 73 -2.30 2.21 -3.72
N ASN A 74 -2.22 3.13 -2.74
CA ASN A 74 -1.32 4.29 -2.80
C ASN A 74 0.16 3.89 -2.85
N GLY A 75 0.48 2.69 -2.37
CA GLY A 75 1.82 2.10 -2.41
C GLY A 75 2.12 1.24 -3.62
N ASP A 76 1.22 1.20 -4.61
CA ASP A 76 1.36 0.31 -5.78
C ASP A 76 1.52 -1.17 -5.39
N LEU A 77 0.82 -1.60 -4.33
CA LEU A 77 0.77 -3.01 -3.89
C LEU A 77 -0.51 -3.71 -4.31
N LEU A 78 -1.54 -2.95 -4.65
CA LEU A 78 -2.88 -3.44 -4.91
C LEU A 78 -3.53 -2.64 -6.03
N ASN A 79 -4.28 -3.33 -6.88
CA ASN A 79 -5.15 -2.73 -7.88
C ASN A 79 -6.58 -3.23 -7.70
N LEU A 80 -7.56 -2.37 -7.96
CA LEU A 80 -8.97 -2.74 -8.03
C LEU A 80 -9.41 -2.80 -9.50
N VAL A 81 -9.79 -3.99 -9.96
CA VAL A 81 -10.22 -4.23 -11.34
C VAL A 81 -11.57 -4.94 -11.31
N ASN A 82 -12.59 -4.32 -11.89
CA ASN A 82 -13.96 -4.88 -11.97
C ASN A 82 -14.50 -5.39 -10.61
N GLY A 83 -14.26 -4.64 -9.54
CA GLY A 83 -14.72 -5.01 -8.18
C GLY A 83 -13.87 -6.08 -7.47
N LYS A 84 -12.78 -6.54 -8.09
CA LYS A 84 -11.86 -7.52 -7.54
C LYS A 84 -10.49 -6.89 -7.29
N TYR A 85 -9.94 -7.14 -6.11
CA TYR A 85 -8.61 -6.68 -5.72
C TYR A 85 -7.55 -7.65 -6.21
N PHE A 86 -6.48 -7.14 -6.82
CA PHE A 86 -5.33 -7.91 -7.32
C PHE A 86 -4.03 -7.34 -6.79
N LEU A 87 -3.12 -8.21 -6.35
CA LEU A 87 -1.76 -7.80 -6.02
C LEU A 87 -1.03 -7.37 -7.28
N THR A 88 -0.27 -6.28 -7.19
CA THR A 88 0.72 -5.89 -8.20
C THR A 88 1.94 -6.80 -8.11
N GLU A 89 2.94 -6.60 -8.98
CA GLU A 89 4.24 -7.28 -8.86
C GLU A 89 4.87 -7.08 -7.47
N LYS A 90 4.85 -5.84 -6.95
CA LYS A 90 5.34 -5.51 -5.60
C LYS A 90 4.48 -6.15 -4.50
N GLY A 91 3.16 -6.21 -4.71
CA GLY A 91 2.24 -6.91 -3.81
C GLY A 91 2.53 -8.42 -3.72
N LEU A 92 2.90 -9.05 -4.84
CA LEU A 92 3.28 -10.46 -4.92
C LEU A 92 4.64 -10.71 -4.27
N GLU A 93 5.61 -9.82 -4.47
CA GLU A 93 6.89 -9.87 -3.76
C GLU A 93 6.65 -9.78 -2.24
N LEU A 94 5.79 -8.86 -1.80
CA LEU A 94 5.41 -8.75 -0.40
C LEU A 94 4.77 -10.05 0.11
N LEU A 95 3.82 -10.62 -0.65
CA LEU A 95 3.19 -11.91 -0.30
C LEU A 95 4.22 -13.02 -0.10
N SER A 96 5.23 -13.10 -0.98
CA SER A 96 6.30 -14.12 -0.90
C SER A 96 7.18 -14.00 0.35
N ASN A 97 7.26 -12.79 0.93
CA ASN A 97 8.07 -12.48 2.10
C ASN A 97 7.28 -12.57 3.42
N ILE A 98 5.96 -12.75 3.36
CA ILE A 98 5.11 -12.87 4.55
C ILE A 98 4.84 -14.36 4.83
N ASN A 99 5.59 -14.92 5.78
CA ASN A 99 5.27 -16.21 6.42
C ASN A 99 3.90 -16.15 7.12
#